data_AF-A0AAU5DEP7-F1
#
_entry.id   AF-A0AAU5DEP7-F1
#
_cell.length_a   1.000
_cell.length_b   1.000
_cell.length_c   1.000
_cell.angle_alpha   90.00
_cell.angle_beta   90.00
_cell.angle_gamma   90.00
#
_symmetry.space_group_name_H-M   'P 1'
#
loop_
_entity.id
_entity.type
_entity.pdbx_description
1 polymer ?
#
loop_
_entity_poly.entity_id
_entity_poly.type
_entity_poly.pdbx_seq_one_letter_code
_entity_poly.pdbx_strand_id
1 'polypeptide(L)'
;MAELAAATGTYVLASSSPTRAAVARPGNKYPDFTAAMIDILERGVKDGPEVLDVQTIFSALEERLAGHGSPQPRMIATGDARLALGLNRLAASTAPAET
;
A
#
# COMPACT_ATOMS: atom_id res chain seq x y z
N MET A 1 -9.62 -27.34 -7.74
CA MET A 1 -9.05 -26.53 -6.64
C MET A 1 -7.57 -26.36 -6.97
N ALA A 2 -7.22 -25.32 -7.71
CA ALA A 2 -5.84 -25.09 -8.14
C ALA A 2 -5.03 -24.61 -6.93
N GLU A 3 -3.98 -25.35 -6.64
CA GLU A 3 -3.19 -25.19 -5.43
C GLU A 3 -2.44 -23.86 -5.47
N LEU A 4 -2.61 -23.05 -4.43
CA LEU A 4 -1.76 -21.92 -4.08
C LEU A 4 -0.34 -22.41 -3.68
N ALA A 5 0.17 -23.49 -4.27
CA ALA A 5 1.36 -24.25 -3.83
C ALA A 5 2.69 -23.71 -4.35
N ALA A 6 2.70 -22.71 -5.22
CA ALA A 6 3.96 -22.15 -5.74
C ALA A 6 4.31 -20.78 -5.16
N ALA A 7 3.44 -20.16 -4.35
CA ALA A 7 3.75 -18.88 -3.73
C ALA A 7 4.61 -19.11 -2.48
N THR A 8 5.88 -18.70 -2.52
CA THR A 8 6.82 -18.78 -1.37
C THR A 8 6.44 -17.84 -0.21
N GLY A 9 5.33 -17.11 -0.34
CA GLY A 9 4.74 -16.28 0.70
C GLY A 9 3.48 -15.58 0.22
N THR A 10 2.75 -14.96 1.15
CA THR A 10 1.49 -14.23 0.88
C THR A 10 1.45 -12.94 1.68
N TYR A 11 0.89 -11.89 1.08
CA TYR A 11 0.51 -10.68 1.80
C TYR A 11 -1.00 -10.54 1.84
N VAL A 12 -1.52 -10.22 3.01
CA VAL A 12 -2.91 -9.81 3.22
C VAL A 12 -2.90 -8.39 3.73
N LEU A 13 -3.49 -7.47 2.98
CA LEU A 13 -3.78 -6.11 3.44
C LEU A 13 -5.28 -5.99 3.69
N ALA A 14 -5.65 -5.59 4.91
CA ALA A 14 -7.03 -5.33 5.30
C ALA A 14 -7.22 -3.83 5.58
N SER A 15 -8.36 -3.31 5.17
CA SER A 15 -8.70 -1.88 5.31
C SER A 15 -8.96 -1.43 6.74
N SER A 16 -9.23 -2.37 7.65
CA SER A 16 -9.58 -2.09 9.03
C SER A 16 -9.38 -3.32 9.92
N SER A 17 -9.47 -3.12 11.24
CA SER A 17 -9.56 -4.23 12.19
C SER A 17 -10.86 -5.01 12.00
N PRO A 18 -10.93 -6.28 12.44
CA PRO A 18 -12.16 -7.08 12.38
C PRO A 18 -13.36 -6.42 13.07
N THR A 19 -13.10 -5.52 14.02
CA THR A 19 -14.07 -4.82 14.84
C THR A 19 -14.51 -3.46 14.27
N ARG A 20 -13.96 -3.02 13.13
CA ARG A 20 -14.25 -1.70 12.56
C ARG A 20 -14.56 -1.85 11.07
N ALA A 21 -15.68 -1.27 10.62
CA ALA A 21 -16.01 -1.27 9.20
C ALA A 21 -15.06 -0.35 8.41
N ALA A 22 -14.80 -0.72 7.15
CA ALA A 22 -14.18 0.19 6.19
C ALA A 22 -15.06 1.43 6.01
N VAL A 23 -14.45 2.60 5.96
CA VAL A 23 -15.18 3.88 5.85
C VAL A 23 -15.13 4.37 4.41
N ALA A 24 -16.30 4.66 3.84
CA ALA A 24 -16.43 5.46 2.63
C ALA A 24 -17.09 6.79 3.00
N ARG A 25 -16.40 7.90 2.78
CA ARG A 25 -16.97 9.23 3.06
C ARG A 25 -18.06 9.58 2.04
N PRO A 26 -19.05 10.40 2.43
CA PRO A 26 -20.04 10.92 1.50
C PRO A 26 -19.37 11.60 0.30
N GLY A 27 -19.75 11.21 -0.91
CA GLY A 27 -19.20 11.76 -2.16
C GLY A 27 -17.94 11.08 -2.68
N ASN A 28 -17.29 10.20 -1.90
CA ASN A 28 -16.15 9.43 -2.39
C ASN A 28 -16.62 8.25 -3.27
N LYS A 29 -15.96 8.07 -4.42
CA LYS A 29 -16.21 6.94 -5.32
C LYS A 29 -15.82 5.59 -4.71
N TYR A 30 -14.81 5.59 -3.85
CA TYR A 30 -14.25 4.40 -3.21
C TYR A 30 -14.12 4.61 -1.69
N PRO A 31 -14.13 3.53 -0.88
CA PRO A 31 -13.75 3.60 0.53
C PRO A 31 -12.36 4.22 0.71
N ASP A 32 -12.12 4.89 1.83
CA ASP A 32 -10.89 5.66 2.07
C ASP A 32 -9.63 4.82 1.87
N PHE A 33 -9.62 3.56 2.33
CA PHE A 33 -8.51 2.62 2.10
C PHE A 33 -8.28 2.37 0.60
N THR A 34 -9.33 2.04 -0.14
CA THR A 34 -9.23 1.72 -1.58
C THR A 34 -8.87 2.96 -2.38
N ALA A 35 -9.42 4.12 -2.03
CA ALA A 35 -9.07 5.40 -2.64
C ALA A 35 -7.58 5.71 -2.43
N ALA A 36 -7.06 5.56 -1.21
CA ALA A 36 -5.65 5.78 -0.91
C ALA A 36 -4.75 4.78 -1.65
N MET A 37 -5.13 3.51 -1.73
CA MET A 37 -4.35 2.48 -2.43
C MET A 37 -4.28 2.74 -3.94
N ILE A 38 -5.39 3.12 -4.57
CA ILE A 38 -5.42 3.52 -5.98
C ILE A 38 -4.50 4.74 -6.17
N ASP A 39 -4.61 5.76 -5.32
CA ASP A 39 -3.79 6.96 -5.44
C ASP A 39 -2.28 6.66 -5.31
N ILE A 40 -1.88 5.75 -4.39
CA ILE A 40 -0.49 5.31 -4.27
C ILE A 40 -0.01 4.65 -5.57
N LEU A 41 -0.80 3.75 -6.16
CA LEU A 41 -0.40 3.03 -7.38
C LEU A 41 -0.42 3.95 -8.62
N GLU A 42 -1.33 4.93 -8.65
CA GLU A 42 -1.48 5.87 -9.77
C GLU A 42 -0.49 7.03 -9.73
N ARG A 43 -0.17 7.54 -8.54
CA ARG A 43 0.66 8.74 -8.38
C ARG A 43 2.03 8.45 -7.81
N GLY A 44 2.18 7.37 -7.06
CA GLY A 44 3.41 7.05 -6.34
C GLY A 44 3.48 7.66 -4.94
N VAL A 45 4.63 7.47 -4.32
CA VAL A 45 4.99 7.97 -2.98
C VAL A 45 6.19 8.90 -3.15
N LYS A 46 6.02 10.16 -2.77
CA LYS A 46 7.07 11.17 -2.90
C LYS A 46 8.28 10.78 -2.06
N ASP A 47 9.48 11.00 -2.61
CA ASP A 47 10.76 10.74 -1.95
C ASP A 47 10.93 9.26 -1.54
N GLY A 48 10.10 8.38 -2.12
CA GLY A 48 10.13 6.93 -1.88
C GLY A 48 11.07 6.17 -2.82
N PRO A 49 11.18 4.84 -2.65
CA PRO A 49 11.99 3.98 -3.52
C PRO A 49 11.46 3.94 -4.96
N GLU A 50 12.27 3.52 -5.92
CA GLU A 50 11.88 3.39 -7.33
C GLU A 50 10.76 2.36 -7.57
N VAL A 51 10.65 1.36 -6.70
CA VAL A 51 9.66 0.29 -6.78
C VAL A 51 8.71 0.39 -5.60
N LEU A 52 7.41 0.30 -5.87
CA LEU A 52 6.36 0.21 -4.85
C LEU A 52 6.18 -1.25 -4.45
N ASP A 53 6.93 -1.68 -3.43
CA ASP A 53 6.69 -2.95 -2.77
C ASP A 53 5.55 -2.87 -1.75
N VAL A 54 5.06 -4.04 -1.32
CA VAL A 54 3.92 -4.11 -0.38
C VAL A 54 4.19 -3.38 0.94
N GLN A 55 5.43 -3.38 1.44
CA GLN A 55 5.78 -2.69 2.69
C GLN A 55 5.72 -1.17 2.51
N THR A 56 6.28 -0.66 1.41
CA THR A 56 6.24 0.76 1.03
C THR A 56 4.80 1.24 0.87
N ILE A 57 3.97 0.45 0.19
CA ILE A 57 2.55 0.74 0.02
C ILE A 57 1.83 0.74 1.38
N PHE A 58 2.12 -0.22 2.26
CA PHE A 58 1.51 -0.29 3.58
C PHE A 58 1.85 0.93 4.44
N SER A 59 3.12 1.33 4.51
CA SER A 59 3.53 2.53 5.25
C SER A 59 2.87 3.80 4.70
N ALA A 60 2.82 3.96 3.38
CA ALA A 60 2.13 5.10 2.76
C ALA A 60 0.61 5.09 3.03
N LEU A 61 -0.02 3.90 3.13
CA LEU A 61 -1.43 3.78 3.52
C LEU A 61 -1.64 4.21 4.98
N GLU A 62 -0.79 3.81 5.91
CA GLU A 62 -0.87 4.22 7.32
C GLU A 62 -0.82 5.75 7.45
N GLU A 63 0.15 6.39 6.79
CA GLU A 63 0.31 7.85 6.81
C GLU A 63 -0.92 8.58 6.27
N ARG A 64 -1.41 8.16 5.10
CA ARG A 64 -2.57 8.79 4.45
C ARG A 64 -3.83 8.60 5.27
N LEU A 65 -4.07 7.41 5.82
CA LEU A 65 -5.28 7.11 6.60
C LEU A 65 -5.27 7.76 7.99
N ALA A 66 -4.09 7.94 8.59
CA ALA A 66 -3.93 8.68 9.85
C ALA A 66 -4.40 10.13 9.73
N GLY A 67 -4.04 10.80 8.63
CA GLY A 67 -4.42 12.20 8.38
C GLY A 67 -5.92 12.44 8.21
N HIS A 68 -6.71 11.38 7.97
CA HIS A 68 -8.14 11.49 7.73
C HIS A 68 -9.01 10.99 8.90
N GLY A 69 -8.45 10.37 9.94
CA GLY A 69 -9.24 9.76 11.02
C GLY A 69 -9.93 8.44 10.62
N SER A 70 -9.50 7.88 9.50
CA SER A 70 -10.00 6.62 8.95
C SER A 70 -9.45 5.43 9.75
N PRO A 71 -10.05 4.23 9.64
CA PRO A 71 -9.45 3.02 10.19
C PRO A 71 -8.02 2.83 9.70
N GLN A 72 -7.12 2.45 10.60
CA GLN A 72 -5.76 2.08 10.23
C GLN A 72 -5.76 0.73 9.51
N PRO A 73 -4.99 0.59 8.42
CA PRO A 73 -4.91 -0.65 7.68
C PRO A 73 -4.16 -1.70 8.52
N ARG A 74 -4.32 -2.97 8.14
CA ARG A 74 -3.61 -4.09 8.75
C ARG A 74 -2.91 -4.89 7.68
N MET A 75 -1.73 -5.40 8.00
CA MET A 75 -0.96 -6.28 7.12
C MET A 75 -0.59 -7.56 7.85
N ILE A 76 -0.70 -8.68 7.13
CA ILE A 76 -0.10 -9.96 7.50
C ILE A 76 0.75 -10.41 6.32
N ALA A 77 1.98 -10.85 6.61
CA ALA A 77 2.86 -11.48 5.64
C ALA A 77 3.18 -12.90 6.09
N THR A 78 3.24 -13.84 5.16
CA THR A 78 3.70 -15.20 5.39
C THR A 78 4.84 -15.52 4.45
N GLY A 79 5.81 -16.33 4.90
CA GLY A 79 7.01 -16.66 4.13
C GLY A 79 7.91 -15.45 3.84
N ASP A 80 8.84 -15.62 2.90
CA ASP A 80 9.85 -14.62 2.55
C ASP A 80 9.51 -13.86 1.25
N ALA A 81 8.24 -13.84 0.86
CA ALA A 81 7.81 -13.18 -0.37
C ALA A 81 8.18 -11.69 -0.34
N ARG A 82 8.77 -11.22 -1.44
CA ARG A 82 8.91 -9.80 -1.73
C ARG A 82 8.14 -9.51 -3.00
N LEU A 83 7.08 -8.72 -2.87
CA LEU A 83 6.17 -8.44 -3.97
C LEU A 83 6.18 -6.95 -4.27
N ALA A 84 6.57 -6.63 -5.50
CA ALA A 84 6.40 -5.32 -6.10
C ALA A 84 5.05 -5.24 -6.82
N LEU A 85 4.31 -4.15 -6.63
CA LEU A 85 3.04 -3.91 -7.32
C LEU A 85 3.16 -2.87 -8.44
N GLY A 86 4.28 -2.15 -8.53
CA GLY A 86 4.53 -1.22 -9.62
C GLY A 86 5.77 -0.36 -9.43
N LEU A 87 6.03 0.52 -10.40
CA LEU A 87 7.05 1.56 -10.29
C LEU A 87 6.50 2.78 -9.54
N ASN A 88 7.36 3.41 -8.76
CA ASN A 88 7.04 4.64 -8.08
C ASN A 88 7.30 5.83 -9.02
N ARG A 89 6.23 6.51 -9.43
CA ARG A 89 6.32 7.68 -10.32
C ARG A 89 6.91 8.92 -9.66
N LEU A 90 6.98 8.93 -8.33
CA LEU A 90 7.53 10.04 -7.53
C LEU A 90 8.76 9.60 -6.74
N ALA A 91 9.47 8.59 -7.25
CA ALA A 91 10.72 8.14 -6.66
C ALA A 91 11.68 9.32 -6.45
N ALA A 92 12.42 9.28 -5.35
CA ALA A 92 13.55 10.19 -5.20
C ALA A 92 14.51 9.94 -6.38
N SER A 93 14.90 11.01 -7.07
CA SER A 93 15.97 10.88 -8.07
C SER A 93 17.24 10.51 -7.31
N THR A 94 17.64 9.26 -7.42
CA THR A 94 18.97 8.78 -7.00
C THR A 94 20.01 9.20 -8.04
N ALA A 95 19.96 10.44 -8.53
CA ALA A 95 21.11 11.01 -9.20
C ALA A 95 22.18 11.24 -8.11
N PRO A 96 23.35 10.59 -8.18
CA PRO A 96 24.45 10.97 -7.30
C PRO A 96 24.75 12.45 -7.56
N ALA A 97 24.87 13.24 -6.49
CA ALA A 97 25.44 14.57 -6.60
C ALA A 97 26.90 14.41 -7.05
N GLU A 98 27.14 14.48 -8.35
CA GLU A 98 28.48 14.57 -8.92
C GLU A 98 29.11 15.87 -8.38
N THR A 99 30.14 15.72 -7.52
CA THR A 99 31.07 16.76 -7.10
C THR A 99 32.45 16.40 -7.62
#